data_AF-A0A8J3MZK8-F1
#
_entry.id   AF-A0A8J3MZK8-F1
#
_cell.length_a   1.000
_cell.length_b   1.000
_cell.length_c   1.000
_cell.angle_alpha   90.00
_cell.angle_beta   90.00
_cell.angle_gamma   90.00
#
_symmetry.space_group_name_H-M   'P 1'
#
loop_
_entity.id
_entity.type
_entity.pdbx_description
1 polymer ?
#
loop_
_entity_poly.entity_id
_entity_poly.type
_entity_poly.pdbx_seq_one_letter_code
_entity_poly.pdbx_strand_id
1 'polypeptide(L)'
;MSVQLPSVSTVEGVVVRLLLAESKGLAAPSYDEEEVYRGMQAMKAVPDNRLYHHPEQFGAPGALNYVDIITAPGQFQGFFRDESGMVHLSASVQQRIQEVVRLANTDAYRPSARLLDDAMQVTRARITDPFVGVTRVDGIAVKGGSYGWQHEEAVDLGGYFLAIPASHGGIIQGNQFYTLRASFPRI
;
A
#
# COMPACT_ATOMS: atom_id res chain seq x y z
N MET A 1 -3.16 -16.86 -22.15
CA MET A 1 -3.67 -15.47 -22.25
C MET A 1 -2.57 -14.57 -21.72
N SER A 2 -2.30 -13.43 -22.38
CA SER A 2 -1.33 -12.48 -21.84
C SER A 2 -2.02 -11.57 -20.83
N VAL A 3 -1.46 -11.47 -19.63
CA VAL A 3 -1.98 -10.58 -18.58
C VAL A 3 -1.38 -9.20 -18.74
N GLN A 4 -2.24 -8.18 -18.73
CA GLN A 4 -1.87 -6.77 -18.84
C GLN A 4 -2.41 -5.97 -17.65
N LEU A 5 -1.61 -5.01 -17.18
CA LEU A 5 -2.05 -4.08 -16.15
C LEU A 5 -2.91 -2.97 -16.78
N PRO A 6 -3.90 -2.43 -16.06
CA PRO A 6 -4.62 -1.21 -16.46
C PRO A 6 -3.65 -0.06 -16.72
N SER A 7 -4.09 0.94 -17.50
CA SER A 7 -3.27 2.13 -17.77
C SER A 7 -2.87 2.84 -16.47
N VAL A 8 -1.61 3.31 -16.38
CA VAL A 8 -1.13 4.11 -15.23
C VAL A 8 -1.87 5.46 -15.09
N SER A 9 -2.64 5.85 -16.11
CA SER A 9 -3.51 7.03 -16.08
C SER A 9 -4.84 6.79 -15.34
N THR A 10 -5.12 5.58 -14.84
CA THR A 10 -6.35 5.27 -14.08
C THR A 10 -6.04 5.00 -12.62
N VAL A 11 -7.01 5.23 -11.73
CA VAL A 11 -6.90 4.89 -10.29
C VAL A 11 -6.51 3.41 -10.11
N GLU A 12 -7.19 2.50 -10.84
CA GLU A 12 -6.91 1.06 -10.80
C GLU A 12 -5.45 0.77 -11.19
N GLY A 13 -4.95 1.40 -12.25
CA GLY A 13 -3.59 1.18 -12.73
C GLY A 13 -2.52 1.70 -11.79
N VAL A 14 -2.78 2.79 -11.06
CA VAL A 14 -1.85 3.30 -10.04
C VAL A 14 -1.84 2.40 -8.81
N VAL A 15 -3.03 2.03 -8.31
CA VAL A 15 -3.15 1.20 -7.10
C VAL A 15 -2.53 -0.17 -7.29
N VAL A 16 -2.80 -0.88 -8.40
CA VAL A 16 -2.18 -2.20 -8.61
C VAL A 16 -0.66 -2.11 -8.67
N ARG A 17 -0.12 -1.04 -9.26
CA ARG A 17 1.33 -0.82 -9.35
C ARG A 17 1.93 -0.53 -7.98
N LEU A 18 1.24 0.22 -7.13
CA LEU A 18 1.62 0.41 -5.73
C LEU A 18 1.70 -0.93 -5.00
N LEU A 19 0.65 -1.75 -5.08
CA LEU A 19 0.61 -3.05 -4.40
C LEU A 19 1.75 -3.97 -4.85
N LEU A 20 2.03 -4.04 -6.16
CA LEU A 20 3.12 -4.85 -6.70
C LEU A 20 4.52 -4.33 -6.33
N ALA A 21 4.67 -3.01 -6.22
CA ALA A 21 5.93 -2.37 -5.84
C ALA A 21 6.27 -2.61 -4.37
N GLU A 22 5.25 -2.56 -3.50
CA GLU A 22 5.40 -2.48 -2.04
C GLU A 22 5.25 -3.84 -1.35
N SER A 23 4.61 -4.82 -2.00
CA SER A 23 4.50 -6.18 -1.45
C SER A 23 5.83 -6.91 -1.44
N LYS A 24 5.99 -7.91 -0.57
CA LYS A 24 7.20 -8.76 -0.59
C LYS A 24 7.30 -9.52 -1.91
N GLY A 25 8.51 -9.58 -2.47
CA GLY A 25 8.77 -10.26 -3.74
C GLY A 25 8.85 -11.79 -3.58
N LEU A 26 8.46 -12.50 -4.64
CA LEU A 26 8.43 -13.97 -4.70
C LEU A 26 9.77 -14.67 -4.45
N ALA A 27 10.88 -13.98 -4.69
CA ALA A 27 12.22 -14.51 -4.45
C ALA A 27 12.64 -14.50 -2.98
N ALA A 28 11.86 -13.85 -2.10
CA ALA A 28 12.16 -13.80 -0.67
C ALA A 28 11.91 -15.17 -0.02
N PRO A 29 12.86 -15.72 0.77
CA PRO A 29 12.67 -17.01 1.44
C PRO A 29 11.47 -17.07 2.40
N SER A 30 11.04 -15.90 2.89
CA SER A 30 9.89 -15.74 3.79
C SER A 30 8.60 -15.35 3.08
N TYR A 31 8.52 -15.50 1.75
CA TYR A 31 7.30 -15.22 0.99
C TYR A 31 6.18 -16.17 1.41
N ASP A 32 5.04 -15.58 1.78
CA ASP A 32 3.79 -16.28 2.03
C ASP A 32 2.67 -15.58 1.26
N GLU A 33 1.97 -16.33 0.41
CA GLU A 33 0.94 -15.82 -0.51
C GLU A 33 -0.24 -15.19 0.24
N GLU A 34 -0.73 -15.86 1.30
CA GLU A 34 -1.90 -15.39 2.06
C GLU A 34 -1.57 -14.12 2.84
N GLU A 35 -0.39 -14.08 3.47
CA GLU A 35 0.06 -12.89 4.19
C GLU A 35 0.39 -11.74 3.23
N VAL A 36 0.92 -12.00 2.03
CA VAL A 36 1.10 -10.96 1.00
C VAL A 36 -0.25 -10.39 0.58
N TYR A 37 -1.25 -11.24 0.31
CA TYR A 37 -2.60 -10.79 -0.02
C TYR A 37 -3.20 -9.93 1.10
N ARG A 38 -3.08 -10.36 2.36
CA ARG A 38 -3.50 -9.60 3.53
C ARG A 38 -2.75 -8.27 3.67
N GLY A 39 -1.44 -8.26 3.37
CA GLY A 39 -0.62 -7.05 3.34
C GLY A 39 -1.08 -6.07 2.26
N MET A 40 -1.43 -6.54 1.07
CA MET A 40 -2.00 -5.71 0.00
C MET A 40 -3.33 -5.07 0.41
N GLN A 41 -4.18 -5.80 1.13
CA GLN A 41 -5.43 -5.24 1.67
C GLN A 41 -5.15 -4.08 2.62
N ALA A 42 -4.22 -4.25 3.56
CA ALA A 42 -3.80 -3.19 4.47
C ALA A 42 -3.17 -2.00 3.72
N MET A 43 -2.31 -2.25 2.73
CA MET A 43 -1.69 -1.20 1.89
C MET A 43 -2.75 -0.42 1.11
N LYS A 44 -3.79 -1.06 0.58
CA LYS A 44 -4.89 -0.38 -0.11
C LYS A 44 -5.76 0.43 0.86
N ALA A 45 -5.93 -0.05 2.09
CA ALA A 45 -6.68 0.68 3.11
C ALA A 45 -6.00 2.00 3.52
N VAL A 46 -4.67 2.10 3.41
CA VAL A 46 -3.93 3.33 3.75
C VAL A 46 -4.35 4.56 2.92
N PRO A 47 -4.27 4.58 1.57
CA PRO A 47 -4.73 5.72 0.80
C PRO A 47 -6.23 5.98 0.98
N ASP A 48 -7.04 4.95 1.26
CA ASP A 48 -8.46 5.12 1.58
C ASP A 48 -8.69 5.87 2.90
N ASN A 49 -8.08 5.38 3.97
CA ASN A 49 -8.14 6.01 5.28
C ASN A 49 -7.57 7.42 5.25
N ARG A 50 -6.47 7.66 4.52
CA ARG A 50 -5.89 9.00 4.35
C ARG A 50 -6.80 9.95 3.57
N LEU A 51 -7.44 9.46 2.51
CA LEU A 51 -8.36 10.25 1.69
C LEU A 51 -9.57 10.71 2.51
N TYR A 52 -10.14 9.82 3.33
CA TYR A 52 -11.36 10.13 4.09
C TYR A 52 -11.10 10.74 5.48
N HIS A 53 -9.88 10.70 6.00
CA HIS A 53 -9.50 11.30 7.28
C HIS A 53 -8.52 12.46 7.12
N HIS A 54 -8.90 13.50 6.37
CA HIS A 54 -8.15 14.75 6.24
C HIS A 54 -6.80 14.58 5.53
N PRO A 55 -6.79 14.46 4.19
CA PRO A 55 -5.59 14.12 3.43
C PRO A 55 -4.43 15.13 3.59
N GLU A 56 -4.73 16.38 3.92
CA GLU A 56 -3.75 17.42 4.28
C GLU A 56 -2.85 17.02 5.46
N GLN A 57 -3.36 16.23 6.40
CA GLN A 57 -2.60 15.75 7.55
C GLN A 57 -1.50 14.78 7.16
N PHE A 58 -1.66 14.14 6.01
CA PHE A 58 -0.69 13.23 5.43
C PHE A 58 0.13 13.92 4.34
N GLY A 59 0.04 15.24 4.16
CA GLY A 59 0.79 15.93 3.12
C GLY A 59 0.20 15.80 1.72
N ALA A 60 -1.09 15.47 1.61
CA ALA A 60 -1.84 15.42 0.36
C ALA A 60 -3.04 16.41 0.37
N PRO A 61 -2.83 17.71 0.64
CA PRO A 61 -3.92 18.67 0.76
C PRO A 61 -4.75 18.74 -0.53
N GLY A 62 -6.08 18.71 -0.37
CA GLY A 62 -7.02 18.77 -1.51
C GLY A 62 -7.11 17.50 -2.34
N ALA A 63 -6.57 16.37 -1.88
CA ALA A 63 -6.71 15.09 -2.56
C ALA A 63 -8.18 14.71 -2.74
N LEU A 64 -8.54 14.29 -3.96
CA LEU A 64 -9.90 13.90 -4.34
C LEU A 64 -10.03 12.39 -4.61
N ASN A 65 -8.90 11.72 -4.82
CA ASN A 65 -8.85 10.29 -5.12
C ASN A 65 -7.51 9.68 -4.68
N TYR A 66 -7.38 8.35 -4.82
CA TYR A 66 -6.17 7.64 -4.42
C TYR A 66 -4.92 8.07 -5.20
N VAL A 67 -5.03 8.50 -6.45
CA VAL A 67 -3.86 8.95 -7.23
C VAL A 67 -3.27 10.19 -6.59
N ASP A 68 -4.10 11.12 -6.10
CA ASP A 68 -3.63 12.33 -5.43
C ASP A 68 -2.89 11.99 -4.13
N ILE A 69 -3.38 11.02 -3.35
CA ILE A 69 -2.67 10.52 -2.16
C ILE A 69 -1.37 9.83 -2.55
N ILE A 70 -1.40 8.96 -3.56
CA ILE A 70 -0.25 8.10 -3.90
C ILE A 70 0.90 8.92 -4.50
N THR A 71 0.57 9.95 -5.27
CA THR A 71 1.55 10.77 -6.01
C THR A 71 1.91 12.06 -5.29
N ALA A 72 1.30 12.36 -4.14
CA ALA A 72 1.67 13.51 -3.35
C ALA A 72 3.15 13.41 -2.89
N PRO A 73 3.87 14.55 -2.81
CA PRO A 73 5.29 14.53 -2.48
C PRO A 73 5.58 13.80 -1.17
N GLY A 74 6.58 12.91 -1.21
CA GLY A 74 7.04 12.17 -0.02
C GLY A 74 6.10 11.08 0.48
N GLN A 75 5.00 10.76 -0.22
CA GLN A 75 4.03 9.74 0.23
C GLN A 75 4.49 8.32 -0.08
N PHE A 76 4.69 8.00 -1.36
CA PHE A 76 5.13 6.68 -1.80
C PHE A 76 6.31 6.82 -2.73
N GLN A 77 7.42 6.18 -2.38
CA GLN A 77 8.67 6.36 -3.10
C GLN A 77 8.54 5.88 -4.53
N GLY A 78 8.87 6.75 -5.49
CA GLY A 78 8.84 6.42 -6.90
C GLY A 78 7.47 6.54 -7.57
N PHE A 79 6.47 7.12 -6.92
CA PHE A 79 5.21 7.55 -7.53
C PHE A 79 5.12 9.07 -7.50
N PHE A 80 4.93 9.71 -8.65
CA PHE A 80 4.85 11.18 -8.72
C PHE A 80 4.04 11.63 -9.94
N ARG A 81 3.64 12.90 -9.96
CA ARG A 81 3.12 13.56 -11.15
C ARG A 81 4.14 14.54 -11.72
N ASP A 82 4.19 14.65 -13.04
CA ASP A 82 4.92 15.74 -13.69
C ASP A 82 4.11 17.05 -13.69
N GLU A 83 4.69 18.10 -14.28
CA GLU A 83 4.05 19.42 -14.40
C GLU A 83 2.73 19.39 -15.19
N SER A 84 2.52 18.38 -16.04
CA SER A 84 1.28 18.18 -16.80
C SER A 84 0.21 17.39 -16.03
N GLY A 85 0.54 16.91 -14.81
CA GLY A 85 -0.33 16.09 -13.99
C GLY A 85 -0.33 14.60 -14.37
N MET A 86 0.52 14.19 -15.32
CA MET A 86 0.65 12.78 -15.70
C MET A 86 1.40 12.00 -14.63
N VAL A 87 0.91 10.79 -14.32
CA VAL A 87 1.54 9.90 -13.34
C VAL A 87 2.76 9.24 -13.94
N HIS A 88 3.88 9.32 -13.21
CA HIS A 88 5.13 8.67 -13.53
C HIS A 88 5.58 7.75 -12.41
N LEU A 89 6.29 6.70 -12.81
CA LEU A 89 6.98 5.81 -11.89
C LEU A 89 8.48 6.03 -12.01
N SER A 90 9.22 5.91 -10.91
CA SER A 90 10.68 5.84 -10.99
C SER A 90 11.11 4.60 -11.78
N ALA A 91 12.32 4.66 -12.34
CA ALA A 91 12.88 3.56 -13.13
C ALA A 91 12.92 2.24 -12.33
N SER A 92 13.25 2.28 -11.03
CA SER A 92 13.30 1.09 -10.18
C SER A 92 11.93 0.46 -9.96
N VAL A 93 10.91 1.27 -9.69
CA VAL A 93 9.52 0.81 -9.53
C VAL A 93 9.01 0.22 -10.85
N GLN A 94 9.25 0.91 -11.97
CA GLN A 94 8.86 0.45 -13.29
C GLN A 94 9.51 -0.88 -13.67
N GLN A 95 10.82 -1.02 -13.45
CA GLN A 95 11.55 -2.26 -13.76
C GLN A 95 11.02 -3.44 -12.94
N ARG A 96 10.78 -3.25 -11.64
CA ARG A 96 10.21 -4.27 -10.76
C ARG A 96 8.84 -4.75 -11.26
N ILE A 97 7.95 -3.81 -11.59
CA ILE A 97 6.60 -4.14 -12.09
C ILE A 97 6.68 -4.87 -13.44
N GLN A 98 7.53 -4.38 -14.35
CA GLN A 98 7.73 -5.03 -15.66
C GLN A 98 8.24 -6.45 -15.50
N GLU A 99 9.13 -6.71 -14.55
CA GLU A 99 9.62 -8.06 -14.29
C GLU A 99 8.52 -8.99 -13.79
N VAL A 100 7.68 -8.54 -12.83
CA VAL A 100 6.54 -9.35 -12.36
C VAL A 100 5.57 -9.64 -13.51
N VAL A 101 5.22 -8.64 -14.32
CA VAL A 101 4.33 -8.82 -15.48
C VAL A 101 4.96 -9.76 -16.50
N ARG A 102 6.26 -9.61 -16.80
CA ARG A 102 6.98 -10.48 -17.73
C ARG A 102 6.96 -11.93 -17.24
N LEU A 103 7.28 -12.17 -15.97
CA LEU A 103 7.27 -13.51 -15.37
C LEU A 103 5.86 -14.13 -15.36
N ALA A 104 4.84 -13.35 -14.99
CA ALA A 104 3.44 -13.77 -15.01
C ALA A 104 2.96 -14.20 -16.41
N ASN A 105 3.55 -13.64 -17.47
CA ASN A 105 3.25 -13.96 -18.86
C ASN A 105 4.05 -15.13 -19.45
N THR A 106 4.89 -15.80 -18.65
CA THR A 106 5.61 -17.02 -19.06
C THR A 106 4.99 -18.25 -18.43
N ASP A 107 4.83 -19.34 -19.19
CA ASP A 107 4.15 -20.58 -18.74
C ASP A 107 4.83 -21.26 -17.53
N ALA A 108 6.07 -20.87 -17.21
CA ALA A 108 6.87 -21.49 -16.15
C ALA A 108 6.63 -20.92 -14.74
N TYR A 109 5.98 -19.76 -14.59
CA TYR A 109 5.98 -19.03 -13.30
C TYR A 109 4.59 -18.67 -12.76
N ARG A 110 3.81 -19.71 -12.42
CA ARG A 110 2.50 -19.58 -11.76
C ARG A 110 2.49 -18.61 -10.54
N PRO A 111 3.53 -18.54 -9.70
CA PRO A 111 3.51 -17.62 -8.54
C PRO A 111 3.44 -16.13 -8.93
N SER A 112 4.07 -15.71 -10.03
CA SER A 112 3.96 -14.31 -10.49
C SER A 112 2.59 -14.00 -11.08
N ALA A 113 1.98 -14.96 -11.77
CA ALA A 113 0.60 -14.81 -12.24
C ALA A 113 -0.36 -14.64 -11.04
N ARG A 114 -0.22 -15.46 -10.00
CA ARG A 114 -1.02 -15.35 -8.77
C ARG A 114 -0.83 -14.02 -8.04
N LEU A 115 0.42 -13.61 -7.81
CA LEU A 115 0.71 -12.32 -7.17
C LEU A 115 0.05 -11.15 -7.92
N LEU A 116 0.06 -11.22 -9.25
CA LEU A 116 -0.56 -10.20 -10.09
C LEU A 116 -2.09 -10.28 -10.06
N ASP A 117 -2.67 -11.48 -10.08
CA ASP A 117 -4.12 -11.70 -9.93
C ASP A 117 -4.61 -11.20 -8.56
N ASP A 118 -3.87 -11.49 -7.50
CA ASP A 118 -4.12 -11.01 -6.14
C ASP A 118 -4.12 -9.49 -6.05
N ALA A 119 -3.08 -8.84 -6.61
CA ALA A 119 -3.00 -7.39 -6.64
C ALA A 119 -4.18 -6.78 -7.42
N MET A 120 -4.57 -7.37 -8.55
CA MET A 120 -5.73 -6.94 -9.33
C MET A 120 -7.04 -7.15 -8.57
N GLN A 121 -7.20 -8.28 -7.88
CA GLN A 121 -8.36 -8.60 -7.06
C GLN A 121 -8.49 -7.61 -5.90
N VAL A 122 -7.43 -7.38 -5.12
CA VAL A 122 -7.43 -6.40 -4.03
C VAL A 122 -7.75 -5.02 -4.55
N THR A 123 -7.16 -4.62 -5.69
CA THR A 123 -7.42 -3.31 -6.32
C THR A 123 -8.90 -3.13 -6.63
N ARG A 124 -9.58 -4.14 -7.18
CA ARG A 124 -10.99 -4.07 -7.59
C ARG A 124 -12.00 -4.31 -6.46
N ALA A 125 -11.59 -5.02 -5.41
CA ALA A 125 -12.45 -5.34 -4.28
C ALA A 125 -12.86 -4.07 -3.50
N ARG A 126 -13.87 -4.20 -2.63
CA ARG A 126 -14.11 -3.18 -1.60
C ARG A 126 -12.92 -3.12 -0.64
N ILE A 127 -12.79 -2.00 0.06
CA ILE A 127 -11.76 -1.85 1.09
C ILE A 127 -11.99 -2.87 2.20
N THR A 128 -10.94 -3.63 2.47
CA THR A 128 -10.82 -4.52 3.63
C THR A 128 -9.58 -4.08 4.38
N ASP A 129 -9.76 -3.57 5.59
CA ASP A 129 -8.64 -3.16 6.44
C ASP A 129 -8.52 -4.15 7.60
N PRO A 130 -7.45 -4.96 7.66
CA PRO A 130 -7.29 -5.96 8.71
C PRO A 130 -7.15 -5.34 10.11
N PHE A 131 -6.90 -4.02 10.21
CA PHE A 131 -6.68 -3.33 11.48
C PHE A 131 -7.83 -2.42 11.91
N VAL A 132 -8.96 -2.42 11.20
CA VAL A 132 -10.14 -1.59 11.56
C VAL A 132 -10.64 -1.85 12.99
N GLY A 133 -10.48 -3.08 13.48
CA GLY A 133 -10.86 -3.50 14.83
C GLY A 133 -9.86 -3.13 15.94
N VAL A 134 -8.68 -2.59 15.59
CA VAL A 134 -7.67 -2.18 16.59
C VAL A 134 -8.11 -0.86 17.21
N THR A 135 -8.53 -0.89 18.47
CA THR A 135 -8.99 0.31 19.18
C THR A 135 -7.99 0.86 20.19
N ARG A 136 -6.96 0.07 20.54
CA ARG A 136 -5.89 0.45 21.46
C ARG A 136 -4.55 -0.13 21.02
N VAL A 137 -3.48 0.61 21.24
CA VAL A 137 -2.08 0.18 21.14
C VAL A 137 -1.36 0.64 22.40
N ASP A 138 -0.74 -0.28 23.14
CA ASP A 138 -0.01 0.00 24.39
C ASP A 138 -0.80 0.89 25.38
N GLY A 139 -2.10 0.62 25.50
CA GLY A 139 -3.01 1.38 26.37
C GLY A 139 -3.45 2.75 25.82
N ILE A 140 -2.92 3.20 24.69
CA ILE A 140 -3.32 4.43 24.00
C ILE A 140 -4.50 4.14 23.07
N ALA A 141 -5.56 4.95 23.14
CA ALA A 141 -6.68 4.84 22.22
C ALA A 141 -6.29 5.28 20.80
N VAL A 142 -6.75 4.54 19.79
CA VAL A 142 -6.42 4.78 18.37
C VAL A 142 -7.68 4.89 17.51
N LYS A 143 -7.54 5.40 16.27
CA LYS A 143 -8.65 5.51 15.31
C LYS A 143 -9.07 4.17 14.72
N GLY A 144 -8.19 3.16 14.77
CA GLY A 144 -8.38 1.89 14.06
C GLY A 144 -8.14 2.03 12.56
N GLY A 145 -7.63 0.96 11.96
CA GLY A 145 -7.23 0.91 10.57
C GLY A 145 -5.77 1.28 10.31
N SER A 146 -5.38 1.07 9.06
CA SER A 146 -4.05 1.27 8.48
C SER A 146 -3.90 2.70 7.98
N TYR A 147 -2.94 3.48 8.48
CA TYR A 147 -2.66 4.84 7.99
C TYR A 147 -1.24 5.00 7.45
N GLY A 148 -0.39 3.99 7.58
CA GLY A 148 0.94 3.98 7.03
C GLY A 148 1.56 2.61 7.17
N TRP A 149 2.62 2.37 6.41
CA TRP A 149 3.51 1.25 6.60
C TRP A 149 4.94 1.66 6.27
N GLN A 150 5.88 0.86 6.73
CA GLN A 150 7.27 0.89 6.31
C GLN A 150 7.89 -0.48 6.57
N HIS A 151 9.12 -0.69 6.07
CA HIS A 151 9.88 -1.87 6.45
C HIS A 151 10.06 -1.93 7.97
N GLU A 152 9.94 -3.11 8.58
CA GLU A 152 9.94 -3.27 10.05
C GLU A 152 11.23 -2.79 10.74
N GLU A 153 12.35 -2.76 10.00
CA GLU A 153 13.65 -2.27 10.49
C GLU A 153 13.83 -0.74 10.33
N ALA A 154 12.87 -0.04 9.72
CA ALA A 154 12.94 1.40 9.54
C ALA A 154 12.68 2.15 10.84
N VAL A 155 13.20 3.39 10.92
CA VAL A 155 12.92 4.30 12.04
C VAL A 155 11.42 4.59 12.09
N ASP A 156 10.82 4.53 13.28
CA ASP A 156 9.39 4.80 13.49
C ASP A 156 8.94 6.11 12.81
N LEU A 157 7.80 6.08 12.11
CA LEU A 157 7.17 7.24 11.49
C LEU A 157 6.95 8.39 12.49
N GLY A 158 6.77 8.05 13.77
CA GLY A 158 6.69 9.01 14.86
C GLY A 158 5.43 9.89 14.83
N GLY A 159 5.45 10.97 15.61
CA GLY A 159 4.33 11.90 15.74
C GLY A 159 3.05 11.22 16.26
N TYR A 160 2.01 11.19 15.43
CA TYR A 160 0.71 10.61 15.78
C TYR A 160 0.52 9.17 15.29
N PHE A 161 1.47 8.66 14.51
CA PHE A 161 1.49 7.26 14.13
C PHE A 161 1.84 6.39 15.35
N LEU A 162 1.20 5.24 15.43
CA LEU A 162 1.50 4.21 16.40
C LEU A 162 1.65 2.88 15.67
N ALA A 163 2.81 2.25 15.83
CA ALA A 163 3.06 0.92 15.28
C ALA A 163 2.01 -0.04 15.84
N ILE A 164 1.31 -0.75 14.97
CA ILE A 164 0.39 -1.81 15.38
C ILE A 164 1.27 -2.99 15.80
N PRO A 165 1.22 -3.46 17.05
CA PRO A 165 2.17 -4.47 17.51
C PRO A 165 1.92 -5.81 16.82
N ALA A 166 2.93 -6.67 16.81
CA ALA A 166 2.84 -8.02 16.25
C ALA A 166 1.72 -8.87 16.88
N SER A 167 1.37 -8.61 18.15
CA SER A 167 0.23 -9.24 18.83
C SER A 167 -1.14 -8.93 18.20
N HIS A 168 -1.22 -7.83 17.45
CA HIS A 168 -2.37 -7.47 16.62
C HIS A 168 -2.14 -7.79 15.12
N GLY A 169 -1.08 -8.53 14.80
CA GLY A 169 -0.71 -8.87 13.43
C GLY A 169 -0.24 -7.68 12.60
N GLY A 170 0.28 -6.63 13.25
CA GLY A 170 0.69 -5.38 12.60
C GLY A 170 2.01 -5.43 11.82
N ILE A 171 2.72 -6.56 11.88
CA ILE A 171 3.85 -6.86 11.00
C ILE A 171 3.37 -7.91 10.00
N ILE A 172 3.39 -7.57 8.71
CA ILE A 172 2.98 -8.45 7.63
C ILE A 172 4.10 -8.49 6.59
N GLN A 173 4.68 -9.66 6.38
CA GLN A 173 5.70 -9.87 5.35
C GLN A 173 6.87 -8.86 5.42
N GLY A 174 7.32 -8.49 6.62
CA GLY A 174 8.41 -7.52 6.84
C GLY A 174 8.00 -6.05 6.76
N ASN A 175 6.71 -5.76 6.58
CA ASN A 175 6.16 -4.42 6.67
C ASN A 175 5.48 -4.22 8.03
N GLN A 176 5.91 -3.19 8.76
CA GLN A 176 5.26 -2.69 9.97
C GLN A 176 4.16 -1.71 9.57
N PHE A 177 2.93 -1.98 9.97
CA PHE A 177 1.76 -1.12 9.75
C PHE A 177 1.50 -0.22 10.95
N TYR A 178 0.97 0.97 10.68
CA TYR A 178 0.74 2.01 11.65
C TYR A 178 -0.72 2.43 11.66
N THR A 179 -1.23 2.69 12.86
CA THR A 179 -2.50 3.36 13.08
C THR A 179 -2.27 4.78 13.61
N LEU A 180 -3.34 5.53 13.91
CA LEU A 180 -3.26 6.88 14.46
C LEU A 180 -3.80 6.95 15.88
N ARG A 181 -3.16 7.76 16.72
CA ARG A 181 -3.73 8.18 18.01
C ARG A 181 -5.13 8.74 17.81
N ALA A 182 -6.06 8.37 18.69
CA ALA A 182 -7.43 8.91 18.63
C ALA A 182 -7.47 10.44 18.80
N SER A 183 -6.49 11.00 19.51
CA SER A 183 -6.29 12.44 19.70
C SER A 183 -5.73 13.16 18.48
N PHE A 184 -5.42 12.45 17.39
CA PHE A 184 -5.00 13.11 16.16
C PHE A 184 -6.12 14.04 15.67
N PRO A 185 -5.84 15.35 15.50
CA PRO A 185 -6.85 16.36 15.24
C PRO A 185 -7.76 16.00 14.06
N ARG A 186 -9.00 16.46 14.08
CA ARG A 186 -9.83 16.55 12.88
C ARG A 186 -9.72 18.01 12.45
N ILE A 187 -8.92 18.30 11.43
CA ILE A 187 -8.70 19.70 10.99
C ILE A 187 -9.82 20.10 10.03
#